data_AF-A0A2H6HIL6-F1
#
_entry.id   AF-A0A2H6HIL6-F1
#
_cell.length_a   1.000
_cell.length_b   1.000
_cell.length_c   1.000
_cell.angle_alpha   90.00
_cell.angle_beta   90.00
_cell.angle_gamma   90.00
#
_symmetry.space_group_name_H-M   'P 1'
#
loop_
_entity.id
_entity.type
_entity.pdbx_description
1 polymer ?
#
loop_
_entity_poly.entity_id
_entity_poly.type
_entity_poly.pdbx_seq_one_letter_code
_entity_poly.pdbx_strand_id
1 'polypeptide(L)'
;MPVRHVTATGKARDGDITKLCGDFGSIVKQDAISDIEDHAHVYKSGDSTIEVVHDSTVSGGKYLRTRPGGGTGNNLENLPDC
;
A
#
# COMPACT_ATOMS: atom_id res chain seq x y z
N MET A 1 -5.27 -16.51 -2.75
CA MET A 1 -5.34 -15.28 -1.95
C MET A 1 -6.20 -14.28 -2.73
N PRO A 2 -7.25 -13.71 -2.15
CA PRO A 2 -8.08 -12.71 -2.82
C PRO A 2 -7.29 -11.42 -3.07
N VAL A 3 -7.54 -10.80 -4.22
CA VAL A 3 -6.90 -9.55 -4.65
C VAL A 3 -7.75 -8.37 -4.17
N ARG A 4 -7.09 -7.35 -3.63
CA ARG A 4 -7.68 -6.08 -3.18
C ARG A 4 -7.13 -4.94 -4.05
N HIS A 5 -8.02 -4.20 -4.71
CA HIS A 5 -7.63 -3.15 -5.64
C HIS A 5 -7.61 -1.79 -4.93
N VAL A 6 -6.41 -1.26 -4.76
CA VAL A 6 -6.16 0.06 -4.17
C VAL A 6 -6.35 1.12 -5.25
N THR A 7 -7.26 2.06 -4.99
CA THR A 7 -7.59 3.17 -5.89
C THR A 7 -7.33 4.54 -5.27
N ALA A 8 -7.20 4.59 -3.93
CA ALA A 8 -6.87 5.78 -3.17
C ALA A 8 -6.00 5.41 -1.96
N THR A 9 -5.25 6.36 -1.43
CA THR A 9 -4.41 6.20 -0.23
C THR A 9 -4.63 7.37 0.69
N GLY A 10 -4.89 7.07 1.96
CA GLY A 10 -4.99 8.10 2.98
C GLY A 10 -3.61 8.52 3.44
N LYS A 11 -3.37 9.82 3.46
CA LYS A 11 -2.05 10.39 3.74
C LYS A 11 -2.07 11.28 4.98
N ALA A 12 -0.99 11.23 5.74
CA ALA A 12 -0.72 12.21 6.78
C ALA A 12 -0.24 13.53 6.14
N ARG A 13 -0.13 14.57 6.97
CA ARG A 13 0.21 15.94 6.52
C ARG A 13 1.59 16.04 5.85
N ASP A 14 2.50 15.13 6.19
CA ASP A 14 3.84 14.99 5.64
C ASP A 14 3.90 14.10 4.38
N GLY A 15 2.77 13.55 3.93
CA GLY A 15 2.67 12.67 2.77
C GLY A 15 2.75 11.18 3.11
N ASP A 16 2.96 10.82 4.39
CA ASP A 16 3.06 9.42 4.79
C ASP A 16 1.74 8.67 4.59
N ILE A 17 1.80 7.51 3.94
CA ILE A 17 0.63 6.66 3.73
C ILE A 17 0.20 6.06 5.08
N THR A 18 -1.03 6.35 5.48
CA THR A 18 -1.64 5.88 6.74
C THR A 18 -2.70 4.79 6.52
N LYS A 19 -3.31 4.73 5.34
CA LYS A 19 -4.33 3.72 4.96
C LYS A 19 -4.38 3.49 3.46
N LEU A 20 -4.81 2.29 3.06
CA LEU A 20 -5.14 1.94 1.68
C LEU A 20 -6.67 1.93 1.52
N CYS A 21 -7.16 2.44 0.39
CA CYS A 21 -8.58 2.49 0.07
C CYS A 21 -8.86 1.84 -1.28
N GLY A 22 -9.98 1.12 -1.38
CA GLY A 22 -10.31 0.30 -2.54
C GLY A 22 -11.72 -0.26 -2.56
N ASP A 23 -11.90 -1.29 -3.37
CA ASP A 23 -13.12 -2.11 -3.44
C ASP A 23 -13.47 -2.81 -2.11
N PHE A 24 -12.48 -2.97 -1.25
CA PHE A 24 -12.58 -3.52 0.10
C PHE A 24 -12.89 -2.48 1.19
N GLY A 25 -13.16 -1.22 0.82
CA GLY A 25 -13.30 -0.11 1.76
C GLY A 25 -11.94 0.50 2.10
N SER A 26 -11.66 0.70 3.39
CA SER A 26 -10.38 1.26 3.87
C SER A 26 -9.73 0.37 4.91
N ILE A 27 -8.42 0.21 4.84
CA ILE A 27 -7.62 -0.51 5.82
C ILE A 27 -6.40 0.32 6.22
N VAL A 28 -6.06 0.33 7.51
CA VAL A 28 -4.87 1.06 7.98
C VAL A 28 -3.59 0.37 7.52
N LYS A 29 -2.50 1.15 7.37
CA LYS A 29 -1.21 0.66 6.88
C LYS A 29 -0.69 -0.56 7.65
N GLN A 30 -0.85 -0.58 8.97
CA GLN A 30 -0.37 -1.68 9.81
C GLN A 30 -1.10 -2.99 9.50
N ASP A 31 -2.42 -2.96 9.38
CA ASP A 31 -3.21 -4.14 9.04
C ASP A 31 -2.92 -4.61 7.60
N ALA A 32 -2.73 -3.69 6.65
CA ALA A 32 -2.30 -4.05 5.29
C ALA A 32 -0.93 -4.74 5.26
N ILE A 33 0.01 -4.32 6.12
CA ILE A 33 1.31 -4.96 6.27
C ILE A 33 1.12 -6.39 6.80
N SER A 34 0.34 -6.57 7.87
CA SER A 34 0.03 -7.89 8.43
C SER A 34 -0.62 -8.81 7.40
N ASP A 35 -1.61 -8.31 6.64
CA ASP A 35 -2.28 -9.07 5.59
C ASP A 35 -1.31 -9.58 4.50
N ILE A 36 -0.32 -8.77 4.13
CA ILE A 36 0.69 -9.14 3.13
C ILE A 36 1.66 -10.17 3.70
N GLU A 37 2.14 -9.97 4.93
CA GLU A 37 3.09 -10.88 5.59
C GLU A 37 2.46 -12.25 5.90
N ASP A 38 1.21 -12.25 6.34
CA ASP A 38 0.42 -13.46 6.63
C ASP A 38 -0.14 -14.11 5.36
N HIS A 39 0.11 -13.52 4.18
CA HIS A 39 -0.41 -13.98 2.90
C HIS A 39 -1.96 -14.08 2.84
N ALA A 40 -2.65 -13.27 3.65
CA ALA A 40 -4.11 -13.21 3.69
C ALA A 40 -4.68 -12.56 2.42
N HIS A 41 -4.02 -11.50 1.94
CA HIS A 41 -4.48 -10.70 0.79
C HIS A 41 -3.33 -10.27 -0.12
N VAL A 42 -3.65 -10.07 -1.40
CA VAL A 42 -2.73 -9.44 -2.37
C VAL A 42 -3.27 -8.07 -2.71
N TYR A 43 -2.48 -7.02 -2.46
CA TYR A 43 -2.86 -5.65 -2.78
C TYR A 43 -2.30 -5.22 -4.13
N LYS A 44 -3.11 -4.53 -4.95
CA LYS A 44 -2.68 -4.01 -6.25
C LYS A 44 -3.10 -2.56 -6.46
N SER A 45 -2.22 -1.76 -7.04
CA SER A 45 -2.49 -0.41 -7.56
C SER A 45 -2.32 -0.45 -9.08
N GLY A 46 -3.43 -0.38 -9.82
CA GLY A 46 -3.44 -0.68 -11.25
C GLY A 46 -2.87 -2.08 -11.53
N ASP A 47 -1.85 -2.16 -12.39
CA ASP A 47 -1.16 -3.41 -12.73
C ASP A 47 -0.02 -3.78 -11.75
N SER A 48 0.32 -2.89 -10.82
CA SER A 48 1.40 -3.11 -9.86
C SER A 48 0.91 -3.77 -8.58
N THR A 49 1.59 -4.83 -8.15
CA THR A 49 1.44 -5.40 -6.81
C THR A 49 2.07 -4.48 -5.77
N ILE A 50 1.44 -4.37 -4.60
CA ILE A 50 1.97 -3.67 -3.42
C ILE A 50 2.71 -4.68 -2.54
N GLU A 51 3.90 -4.29 -2.07
CA GLU A 51 4.79 -5.11 -1.26
C GLU A 51 5.19 -4.37 0.02
N VAL A 52 5.50 -5.13 1.06
CA VAL A 52 6.09 -4.62 2.29
C VAL A 52 7.61 -4.60 2.12
N VAL A 53 8.22 -3.46 2.43
CA VAL A 53 9.68 -3.33 2.53
C VAL A 53 10.06 -3.14 3.98
N HIS A 54 11.04 -3.92 4.41
CA HIS A 54 11.66 -3.79 5.73
C HIS A 54 12.84 -2.84 5.62
N ASP A 55 12.80 -1.75 6.39
CA ASP A 55 13.83 -0.74 6.42
C ASP A 55 13.95 -0.20 7.84
N SER A 56 15.08 -0.51 8.49
CA SER A 56 15.36 -0.10 9.88
C SER A 56 15.54 1.42 10.04
N THR A 57 15.66 2.16 8.94
CA THR A 57 15.78 3.63 8.96
C THR A 57 14.43 4.34 9.01
N VAL A 58 13.33 3.64 8.69
CA VAL A 58 11.98 4.18 8.72
C VAL A 58 11.35 3.93 10.09
N SER A 59 10.61 4.91 10.61
CA SER A 59 9.83 4.75 11.85
C SER A 59 8.85 3.57 11.71
N GLY A 60 8.97 2.58 12.60
CA GLY A 60 8.19 1.33 12.53
C GLY A 60 8.80 0.22 11.67
N GLY A 61 9.96 0.45 11.06
CA GLY A 61 10.78 -0.58 10.40
C GLY A 61 10.22 -1.15 9.10
N LYS A 62 9.02 -0.73 8.67
CA LYS A 62 8.30 -1.26 7.50
C LYS A 62 7.51 -0.17 6.77
N TYR A 63 7.48 -0.26 5.44
CA TYR A 63 6.62 0.58 4.61
C TYR A 63 6.04 -0.17 3.41
N LEU A 64 4.98 0.38 2.84
CA LEU A 64 4.32 -0.17 1.66
C LEU A 64 4.84 0.54 0.41
N ARG A 65 5.12 -0.21 -0.64
CA ARG A 65 5.41 0.35 -1.96
C ARG A 65 4.82 -0.51 -3.06
N THR A 66 4.57 0.05 -4.23
CA THR A 66 4.36 -0.77 -5.42
C THR A 66 5.67 -1.43 -5.86
N ARG A 67 5.60 -2.69 -6.27
CA ARG A 67 6.69 -3.41 -6.92
C ARG A 67 7.17 -2.59 -8.12
N PRO A 68 8.49 -2.42 -8.33
CA PRO A 68 9.02 -1.73 -9.49
C PRO A 68 8.59 -2.48 -10.76
N GLY A 69 7.63 -1.91 -11.48
CA GLY A 69 7.01 -2.52 -12.64
C GLY A 69 7.04 -1.56 -13.82
N GLY A 70 8.19 -0.94 -14.11
CA GLY A 70 8.46 -0.15 -15.33
C GLY A 70 7.58 1.08 -15.62
N GLY A 71 6.42 1.23 -14.98
CA GLY A 71 5.43 2.28 -15.20
C GLY A 71 5.47 3.33 -14.08
N THR A 72 5.30 4.59 -14.48
CA THR A 72 5.38 5.77 -13.60
C THR A 72 4.05 6.14 -12.93
N GLY A 73 2.95 5.47 -13.27
CA GLY A 73 1.60 5.83 -12.83
C GLY A 73 1.07 5.11 -11.59
N ASN A 74 1.79 4.12 -11.07
CA ASN A 74 1.22 3.14 -10.15
C ASN A 74 1.64 3.40 -8.69
N ASN A 75 2.48 4.41 -8.46
CA ASN A 75 3.02 4.71 -7.13
C ASN A 75 1.89 5.07 -6.15
N LEU A 76 1.94 4.51 -4.94
CA LEU A 76 0.95 4.73 -3.89
C LEU A 76 0.83 6.21 -3.49
N GLU A 77 1.91 6.97 -3.64
CA GLU A 77 1.94 8.42 -3.38
C GLU A 77 1.16 9.23 -4.41
N ASN A 78 1.03 8.73 -5.65
CA ASN A 78 0.33 9.41 -6.74
C ASN A 78 -1.18 9.16 -6.72
N LEU A 79 -1.66 8.23 -5.88
CA LEU A 79 -3.08 7.93 -5.77
C LEU A 79 -3.83 9.07 -5.08
N PRO A 80 -5.10 9.32 -5.44
CA PRO A 80 -5.93 10.31 -4.77
C PRO A 80 -6.07 10.00 -3.28
N ASP A 81 -6.43 11.02 -2.51
CA ASP A 81 -6.60 10.91 -1.05
C ASP A 81 -7.95 10.29 -0.68
N CYS A 82 -7.98 9.65 0.50
CA CYS A 82 -9.14 9.08 1.17
C CYS A 82 -8.92 9.10 2.71
#